data_AF-A0A9P6AMW8-F1
#
_entry.id   AF-A0A9P6AMW8-F1
#
_cell.length_a   1.000
_cell.length_b   1.000
_cell.length_c   1.000
_cell.angle_alpha   90.00
_cell.angle_beta   90.00
_cell.angle_gamma   90.00
#
_symmetry.space_group_name_H-M   'P 1'
#
loop_
_entity.id
_entity.type
_entity.pdbx_description
1 polymer ?
#
loop_
_entity_poly.entity_id
_entity_poly.type
_entity_poly.pdbx_seq_one_letter_code
_entity_poly.pdbx_strand_id
1 'polypeptide(L)'
;MLSFTSAKEMHAQTEKAMVQGPIWTSQIITLKEAEDELQVMFFHNPVQCVKELLGNPAFAGEMDYEASKVFTVDRAMRIYHEMTTGKLWNETQDTLPAGATLAGIILSSDKTHLSVFSGNKVMHPVYMSLGNIQKHM
;
A
#
# COMPACT_ATOMS: atom_id res chain seq x y z
N MET A 1 -30.82 -6.65 -1.68
CA MET A 1 -30.58 -7.15 -3.05
C MET A 1 -30.33 -5.92 -3.92
N LEU A 2 -29.10 -5.70 -4.39
CA LEU A 2 -28.78 -4.61 -5.33
C LEU A 2 -29.18 -5.07 -6.74
N SER A 3 -30.17 -4.42 -7.35
CA SER A 3 -30.60 -4.67 -8.73
C SER A 3 -30.23 -3.48 -9.61
N PHE A 4 -29.69 -3.74 -10.80
CA PHE A 4 -29.29 -2.73 -11.77
C PHE A 4 -29.77 -3.13 -13.17
N THR A 5 -29.99 -2.14 -14.03
CA THR A 5 -30.53 -2.30 -15.40
C THR A 5 -29.48 -2.09 -16.49
N SER A 6 -28.28 -1.63 -16.12
CA SER A 6 -27.15 -1.47 -17.04
C SER A 6 -25.80 -1.62 -16.34
N ALA A 7 -24.76 -1.95 -17.10
CA ALA A 7 -23.39 -2.01 -16.58
C ALA A 7 -22.90 -0.66 -16.01
N LYS A 8 -23.35 0.46 -16.61
CA LYS A 8 -23.06 1.81 -16.12
C LYS A 8 -23.69 2.06 -14.75
N GLU A 9 -24.93 1.61 -14.57
CA GLU A 9 -25.64 1.72 -13.30
C GLU A 9 -25.02 0.82 -12.23
N MET A 10 -24.64 -0.41 -12.59
CA MET A 10 -23.90 -1.32 -11.71
C MET A 10 -22.60 -0.66 -11.22
N HIS A 11 -21.76 -0.17 -12.15
CA HIS A 11 -20.51 0.50 -11.78
C HIS A 11 -20.76 1.71 -10.88
N ALA A 12 -21.72 2.58 -11.22
CA ALA A 12 -22.04 3.74 -10.40
C ALA A 12 -22.54 3.37 -8.98
N GLN A 13 -23.31 2.28 -8.85
CA GLN A 13 -23.74 1.78 -7.55
C GLN A 13 -22.58 1.17 -6.75
N THR A 14 -21.69 0.42 -7.40
CA THR A 14 -20.48 -0.13 -6.77
C THR A 14 -19.54 0.97 -6.30
N GLU A 15 -19.27 1.98 -7.14
CA GLU A 15 -18.45 3.16 -6.80
C GLU A 15 -19.04 3.97 -5.64
N LYS A 16 -20.38 4.06 -5.53
CA LYS A 16 -21.07 4.72 -4.41
C LYS A 16 -21.04 3.91 -3.11
N ALA A 17 -21.03 2.59 -3.22
CA ALA A 17 -21.08 1.68 -2.08
C ALA A 17 -19.70 1.38 -1.49
N MET A 18 -18.63 1.53 -2.28
CA MET A 18 -17.26 1.42 -1.81
C MET A 18 -16.90 2.62 -0.92
N VAL A 19 -16.26 2.35 0.21
CA VAL A 19 -15.64 3.40 1.04
C VAL A 19 -14.70 4.18 0.13
N GLN A 20 -14.96 5.48 -0.04
CA GLN A 20 -14.19 6.30 -0.98
C GLN A 20 -12.77 6.45 -0.42
N GLY A 21 -11.87 5.61 -0.90
CA GLY A 21 -10.45 5.72 -0.63
C GLY A 21 -9.84 6.97 -1.29
N PRO A 22 -8.50 7.07 -1.29
CA PRO A 22 -7.79 8.16 -1.95
C PRO A 22 -8.26 8.39 -3.39
N ILE A 23 -8.31 9.64 -3.84
CA ILE A 23 -8.78 9.97 -5.19
C ILE A 23 -7.70 9.63 -6.22
N TRP A 24 -8.08 9.03 -7.34
CA TRP A 24 -7.17 8.81 -8.47
C TRP A 24 -6.80 10.13 -9.15
N THR A 25 -5.51 10.34 -9.38
CA THR A 25 -4.95 11.42 -10.18
C THR A 25 -4.18 10.81 -11.34
N SER A 26 -4.08 11.52 -12.46
CA SER A 26 -3.22 11.12 -13.56
C SER A 26 -2.32 12.25 -14.03
N GLN A 27 -1.15 11.88 -14.54
CA GLN A 27 -0.23 12.80 -15.20
C GLN A 27 0.42 12.11 -16.39
N ILE A 28 0.76 12.90 -17.41
CA ILE A 28 1.59 12.42 -18.52
C ILE A 28 3.04 12.50 -18.05
N ILE A 29 3.78 11.41 -18.19
CA ILE A 29 5.21 11.32 -17.92
C ILE A 29 5.95 10.86 -19.17
N THR A 30 7.24 11.12 -19.17
CA THR A 30 8.19 10.60 -20.14
C THR A 30 9.20 9.75 -19.37
N LEU A 31 9.30 8.47 -19.73
CA LEU A 31 10.31 7.58 -19.18
C LEU A 31 11.63 7.74 -19.95
N LYS A 32 12.78 7.68 -19.25
CA LYS A 32 14.10 7.79 -19.89
C LYS A 32 14.35 6.66 -20.88
N GLU A 33 13.74 5.50 -20.63
CA GLU A 33 13.84 4.31 -21.46
C GLU A 33 12.96 4.38 -22.71
N ALA A 34 12.05 5.36 -22.79
CA ALA A 34 11.10 5.54 -23.87
C ALA A 34 10.74 7.03 -24.04
N GLU A 35 11.76 7.85 -24.34
CA GLU A 35 11.61 9.32 -24.41
C GLU A 35 10.64 9.78 -25.51
N ASP A 36 10.51 8.99 -26.58
CA ASP A 36 9.63 9.27 -27.71
C ASP A 36 8.18 8.78 -27.50
N GLU A 37 7.88 8.12 -26.37
CA GLU A 37 6.55 7.64 -26.04
C GLU A 37 6.04 8.34 -24.77
N LEU A 38 4.86 8.95 -24.85
CA LEU A 38 4.20 9.53 -23.68
C LEU A 38 3.48 8.43 -22.90
N GLN A 39 3.79 8.27 -21.62
CA GLN A 39 3.08 7.34 -20.73
C GLN A 39 2.11 8.11 -19.82
N VAL A 40 0.97 7.50 -19.49
CA VAL A 40 0.05 8.04 -18.50
C VAL A 40 0.27 7.33 -17.17
N MET A 41 0.67 8.07 -16.15
CA MET A 41 0.79 7.58 -14.78
C MET A 41 -0.49 7.87 -14.02
N PHE A 42 -1.13 6.82 -13.51
CA PHE A 42 -2.25 6.92 -12.57
C PHE A 42 -1.76 6.67 -11.16
N PHE A 43 -2.11 7.52 -10.21
CA PHE A 43 -1.63 7.42 -8.83
C PHE A 43 -2.62 8.04 -7.84
N HIS A 44 -2.50 7.62 -6.59
CA HIS A 44 -3.12 8.26 -5.43
C HIS A 44 -2.10 9.11 -4.68
N ASN A 45 -2.57 10.06 -3.88
CA ASN A 45 -1.69 10.73 -2.93
C ASN A 45 -1.18 9.69 -1.90
N PRO A 46 0.13 9.43 -1.81
CA PRO A 46 0.67 8.38 -0.95
C PRO A 46 0.37 8.63 0.54
N VAL A 47 0.31 9.89 0.97
CA VAL A 47 -0.05 10.25 2.35
C VAL A 47 -1.50 9.89 2.65
N GLN A 48 -2.41 10.04 1.68
CA GLN A 48 -3.79 9.60 1.83
C GLN A 48 -3.89 8.08 1.86
N CYS A 49 -3.10 7.36 1.04
CA CYS A 49 -3.04 5.90 1.11
C CYS A 49 -2.58 5.40 2.48
N VAL A 50 -1.54 6.02 3.05
CA VAL A 50 -1.06 5.67 4.41
C VAL A 50 -2.16 5.91 5.44
N LYS A 51 -2.86 7.04 5.37
CA LYS A 51 -3.99 7.34 6.28
C LYS A 51 -5.12 6.32 6.14
N GLU A 52 -5.45 5.92 4.92
CA GLU A 52 -6.48 4.92 4.66
C GLU A 52 -6.08 3.56 5.22
N LEU A 53 -4.84 3.12 4.98
CA LEU A 53 -4.32 1.85 5.50
C LEU A 53 -4.28 1.84 7.04
N LEU A 54 -3.81 2.92 7.68
CA LEU A 54 -3.81 3.04 9.14
C LEU A 54 -5.21 3.17 9.75
N GLY A 55 -6.18 3.68 8.99
CA GLY A 55 -7.56 3.87 9.44
C GLY A 55 -8.48 2.70 9.10
N ASN A 56 -8.00 1.71 8.34
CA ASN A 56 -8.85 0.65 7.82
C ASN A 56 -9.26 -0.31 8.94
N PRO A 57 -10.57 -0.46 9.23
CA PRO A 57 -11.07 -1.37 10.25
C PRO A 57 -10.71 -2.84 10.00
N ALA A 58 -10.43 -3.23 8.75
CA ALA A 58 -9.99 -4.58 8.40
C ALA A 58 -8.66 -4.96 9.06
N PHE A 59 -7.85 -3.97 9.45
CA PHE A 59 -6.54 -4.17 10.09
C PHE A 59 -6.58 -3.83 11.60
N ALA A 60 -7.76 -3.64 12.17
CA ALA A 60 -7.91 -3.34 13.59
C ALA A 60 -7.42 -4.52 14.44
N GLY A 61 -6.42 -4.29 15.30
CA GLY A 61 -5.78 -5.31 16.12
C GLY A 61 -4.62 -6.04 15.44
N GLU A 62 -4.42 -5.83 14.14
CA GLU A 62 -3.41 -6.48 13.31
C GLU A 62 -2.30 -5.50 12.89
N MET A 63 -2.11 -4.43 13.68
CA MET A 63 -1.12 -3.38 13.43
C MET A 63 -0.17 -3.20 14.60
N ASP A 64 1.12 -3.21 14.28
CA ASP A 64 2.20 -2.87 15.20
C ASP A 64 2.51 -1.36 15.11
N TYR A 65 2.23 -0.64 16.20
CA TYR A 65 2.54 0.79 16.32
C TYR A 65 3.85 1.07 17.05
N GLU A 66 4.44 0.06 17.67
CA GLU A 66 5.63 0.19 18.50
C GLU A 66 6.77 -0.69 17.98
N ALA A 67 8.00 -0.17 18.08
CA ALA A 67 9.19 -0.96 17.84
C ALA A 67 9.33 -2.03 18.93
N SER A 68 9.70 -3.26 18.55
CA SER A 68 9.92 -4.33 19.52
C SER A 68 11.31 -4.95 19.38
N LYS A 69 11.82 -5.50 20.49
CA LYS A 69 13.06 -6.28 20.53
C LYS A 69 12.72 -7.66 21.10
N VAL A 70 12.61 -8.64 20.22
CA VAL A 70 12.27 -10.02 20.60
C VAL A 70 13.56 -10.84 20.70
N PHE A 71 13.66 -11.68 21.72
CA PHE A 71 14.82 -12.53 21.98
C PHE A 71 14.39 -13.98 22.19
N THR A 72 15.31 -14.91 22.00
CA THR A 72 15.13 -16.31 22.40
C THR A 72 14.87 -16.45 23.91
N VAL A 73 14.37 -17.60 24.35
CA VAL A 73 14.04 -17.85 25.77
C VAL A 73 15.26 -17.67 26.67
N ASP A 74 16.44 -18.10 26.21
CA ASP A 74 17.72 -17.91 26.88
C ASP A 74 18.33 -16.50 26.72
N ARG A 75 17.65 -15.63 25.95
CA ARG A 75 18.09 -14.28 25.55
C ARG A 75 19.44 -14.22 24.82
N ALA A 76 19.94 -15.35 24.34
CA ALA A 76 21.23 -15.41 23.65
C ALA A 76 21.18 -14.75 22.26
N MET A 77 20.02 -14.76 21.61
CA MET A 77 19.86 -14.27 20.24
C MET A 77 18.64 -13.36 20.09
N ARG A 78 18.80 -12.33 19.25
CA ARG A 78 17.69 -11.46 18.82
C ARG A 78 16.95 -12.11 17.65
N ILE A 79 15.63 -12.09 17.72
CA ILE A 79 14.72 -12.64 16.72
C ILE A 79 14.17 -11.49 15.87
N TYR A 80 14.25 -11.65 14.55
CA TYR A 80 13.70 -10.71 13.58
C TYR A 80 12.65 -11.46 12.73
N HIS A 81 11.38 -11.09 12.87
CA HIS A 81 10.28 -11.77 12.17
C HIS A 81 9.28 -10.79 11.57
N GLU A 82 9.06 -9.64 12.20
CA GLU A 82 8.29 -8.51 11.64
C GLU A 82 9.21 -7.31 11.36
N MET A 83 8.76 -6.37 10.53
CA MET A 83 9.51 -5.13 10.25
C MET A 83 9.78 -4.33 11.54
N THR A 84 8.82 -4.32 12.46
CA THR A 84 8.88 -3.63 13.77
C THR A 84 9.93 -4.21 14.71
N THR A 85 10.34 -5.46 14.50
CA THR A 85 11.45 -6.09 15.25
C THR A 85 12.83 -5.69 14.72
N GLY A 86 12.89 -5.06 13.55
CA GLY A 86 14.10 -4.68 12.85
C GLY A 86 14.97 -3.71 13.64
N LYS A 87 16.29 -3.84 13.50
CA LYS A 87 17.25 -2.93 14.15
C LYS A 87 17.03 -1.49 13.68
N LEU A 88 16.94 -1.27 12.36
CA LEU A 88 16.70 0.05 11.77
C LEU A 88 15.38 0.66 12.23
N TRP A 89 14.33 -0.15 12.38
CA TRP A 89 13.03 0.32 12.89
C TRP A 89 13.16 0.90 14.30
N ASN A 90 13.83 0.16 15.19
CA ASN A 90 14.09 0.62 16.55
C ASN A 90 14.92 1.92 16.55
N GLU A 91 16.03 1.95 15.82
CA GLU A 91 16.91 3.12 15.74
C GLU A 91 16.18 4.35 15.18
N THR A 92 15.31 4.15 14.18
CA THR A 92 14.54 5.25 13.58
C THR A 92 13.45 5.73 14.54
N GLN A 93 12.74 4.81 15.20
CA GLN A 93 11.69 5.14 16.18
C GLN A 93 12.26 5.96 17.35
N ASP A 94 13.48 5.66 17.79
CA ASP A 94 14.18 6.40 18.86
C ASP A 94 14.49 7.87 18.48
N THR A 95 14.48 8.21 17.18
CA THR A 95 14.68 9.60 16.71
C THR A 95 13.38 10.41 16.60
N LEU A 96 12.23 9.76 16.73
CA LEU A 96 10.93 10.40 16.57
C LEU A 96 10.48 11.10 17.86
N PRO A 97 9.66 12.17 17.76
CA PRO A 97 9.12 12.83 18.94
C PRO A 97 8.17 11.90 19.71
N ALA A 98 8.02 12.16 21.01
CA ALA A 98 7.09 11.40 21.85
C ALA A 98 5.67 11.41 21.27
N GLY A 99 5.06 10.22 21.20
CA GLY A 99 3.73 10.02 20.64
C GLY A 99 3.69 9.83 19.11
N ALA A 100 4.82 9.90 18.41
CA ALA A 100 4.91 9.54 17.00
C ALA A 100 5.24 8.05 16.82
N THR A 101 4.66 7.44 15.80
CA THR A 101 4.94 6.07 15.37
C THR A 101 5.57 6.08 13.98
N LEU A 102 6.59 5.25 13.78
CA LEU A 102 7.14 4.98 12.46
C LEU A 102 6.13 4.20 11.62
N ALA A 103 5.83 4.70 10.41
CA ALA A 103 5.04 4.00 9.41
C ALA A 103 5.96 3.47 8.30
N GLY A 104 6.15 2.16 8.23
CA GLY A 104 7.01 1.55 7.23
C GLY A 104 6.28 1.38 5.90
N ILE A 105 6.72 2.04 4.83
CA ILE A 105 6.10 1.90 3.51
C ILE A 105 6.78 0.78 2.73
N ILE A 106 6.02 -0.21 2.29
CA ILE A 106 6.46 -1.27 1.38
C ILE A 106 5.91 -0.97 0.00
N LEU A 107 6.79 -0.89 -1.00
CA LEU A 107 6.43 -0.76 -2.41
C LEU A 107 6.80 -2.02 -3.17
N SER A 108 5.91 -2.51 -4.02
CA SER A 108 6.16 -3.62 -4.93
C SER A 108 5.64 -3.26 -6.31
N SER A 109 6.36 -3.65 -7.36
CA SER A 109 5.91 -3.46 -8.73
C SER A 109 5.91 -4.78 -9.47
N ASP A 110 4.89 -4.99 -10.28
CA ASP A 110 4.80 -6.14 -11.18
C ASP A 110 4.38 -5.68 -12.56
N LYS A 111 4.82 -6.36 -13.61
CA LYS A 111 4.43 -6.04 -14.99
C LYS A 111 3.20 -6.87 -15.35
N THR A 112 2.08 -6.21 -15.61
CA THR A 112 0.83 -6.87 -15.97
C THR A 112 0.46 -6.57 -17.42
N HIS A 113 0.07 -7.61 -18.16
CA HIS A 113 -0.45 -7.47 -19.52
C HIS A 113 -1.97 -7.29 -19.46
N LEU A 114 -2.49 -6.13 -19.88
CA LEU A 114 -3.92 -5.90 -20.04
C LEU A 114 -4.38 -6.53 -21.36
N SER A 115 -4.80 -7.80 -21.26
CA SER A 115 -5.47 -8.66 -22.26
C SER A 115 -5.24 -8.43 -23.78
N VAL A 116 -5.04 -9.54 -24.48
CA VAL A 116 -4.70 -9.64 -25.90
C VAL A 116 -5.74 -9.00 -26.85
N PHE A 117 -6.96 -8.72 -26.40
CA PHE A 117 -8.08 -8.28 -27.25
C PHE A 117 -8.20 -6.75 -27.43
N SER A 118 -7.38 -5.93 -26.76
CA SER A 118 -7.50 -4.46 -26.80
C SER A 118 -6.20 -3.72 -27.22
N GLY A 119 -5.28 -4.43 -27.87
CA GLY A 119 -4.11 -3.82 -28.51
C GLY A 119 -2.82 -3.83 -27.67
N ASN A 120 -2.46 -4.97 -27.06
CA ASN A 120 -1.17 -5.18 -26.40
C ASN A 120 -0.76 -4.09 -25.38
N LYS A 121 -1.71 -3.62 -24.57
CA LYS A 121 -1.40 -2.65 -23.52
C LYS A 121 -0.75 -3.35 -22.33
N VAL A 122 0.35 -2.77 -21.86
CA VAL A 122 1.07 -3.21 -20.67
C VAL A 122 0.85 -2.16 -19.58
N MET A 123 0.59 -2.61 -18.36
CA MET A 123 0.59 -1.77 -17.17
C MET A 123 1.68 -2.25 -16.22
N HIS A 124 2.28 -1.29 -15.52
CA HIS A 124 3.26 -1.55 -14.48
C HIS A 124 2.69 -1.02 -13.17
N PRO A 125 1.76 -1.75 -12.51
CA PRO A 125 1.28 -1.34 -11.20
C PRO A 125 2.43 -1.21 -10.20
N VAL A 126 2.31 -0.22 -9.32
CA VAL A 126 3.07 -0.11 -8.08
C VAL A 126 2.07 -0.25 -6.95
N TYR A 127 2.21 -1.32 -6.18
CA TYR A 127 1.44 -1.60 -4.98
C TYR A 127 2.13 -0.99 -3.77
N MET A 128 1.33 -0.55 -2.80
CA MET A 128 1.78 0.00 -1.53
C MET A 128 1.13 -0.76 -0.39
N SER A 129 1.91 -1.09 0.63
CA SER A 129 1.43 -1.61 1.92
C SER A 129 2.22 -0.97 3.08
N LEU A 130 1.77 -1.22 4.30
CA LEU A 130 2.49 -0.81 5.51
C LEU A 130 3.14 -2.02 6.18
N GLY A 131 4.42 -1.88 6.55
CA GLY A 131 5.13 -2.85 7.38
C GLY A 131 4.67 -2.89 8.82
N ASN A 132 3.77 -1.98 9.20
CA ASN A 132 3.04 -2.02 10.46
C ASN A 132 1.97 -3.12 10.46
N ILE A 133 1.50 -3.55 9.29
CA ILE A 133 0.49 -4.59 9.18
C ILE A 133 1.15 -5.95 9.41
N GLN A 134 0.63 -6.73 10.35
CA GLN A 134 1.17 -8.03 10.71
C GLN A 134 1.06 -9.02 9.54
N LYS A 135 2.11 -9.84 9.35
CA LYS A 135 2.20 -10.75 8.20
C LYS A 135 1.17 -11.88 8.20
N HIS A 136 0.67 -12.29 9.36
CA HIS A 136 -0.14 -13.49 9.53
C HIS A 136 -1.65 -13.26 9.41
N MET A 137 -2.04 -12.14 8.81
CA MET A 137 -3.41 -11.89 8.36
C MET A 137 -3.82 -12.82 7.21
#